data_AF-A0A4Q5U3E9-F1
#
_entry.id   AF-A0A4Q5U3E9-F1
#
_cell.length_a   1.000
_cell.length_b   1.000
_cell.length_c   1.000
_cell.angle_alpha   90.00
_cell.angle_beta   90.00
_cell.angle_gamma   90.00
#
_symmetry.space_group_name_H-M   'P 1'
#
loop_
_entity.id
_entity.type
_entity.pdbx_description
1 polymer ?
#
loop_
_entity_poly.entity_id
_entity_poly.type
_entity_poly.pdbx_seq_one_letter_code
_entity_poly.pdbx_strand_id
1 'polypeptide(L)'
;MIGIFRQKNPINLLVLLVLGIVIKLPMFSHPHVPAMRPGDGVFYEAILHFLDPLSASFPLLYPLLAFVLLFAQSVWLNSFVNIQRMMTKSSYLPGMAYLLLTSLLPEWNYFSPPLLVNTILLLVLSWLFATYNKANAKGTIFNIGVALGVAGFLFISSLTFTLWVLLALAVMRPFRITEWLICLLGITTPFYFYAMYIVLDGHWSWQEFLPHITLGVPSLKQSAWLAGSVFLIMVPFLVGGYYVQEHLRRMLINVRKGWSLLLLYLLAALLLPFVNTTGTFENWLMAMIPMAAFHACTYFYSTWRPFAVILFWITLAYIFSYQYLGPGW
;
A
#
# COMPACT_ATOMS: atom_id res chain seq x y z
N MET A 1 -24.72 6.49 5.84
CA MET A 1 -23.47 5.78 6.18
C MET A 1 -22.21 6.63 5.99
N ILE A 2 -21.93 7.21 4.82
CA ILE A 2 -20.71 8.06 4.63
C ILE A 2 -20.62 9.24 5.61
N GLY A 3 -21.77 9.85 5.95
CA GLY A 3 -21.83 10.95 6.93
C GLY A 3 -21.29 10.58 8.32
N ILE A 4 -21.36 9.31 8.71
CA ILE A 4 -20.81 8.80 9.98
C ILE A 4 -19.28 8.91 9.93
N PHE A 5 -18.67 8.40 8.86
CA PHE A 5 -17.21 8.44 8.66
C PHE A 5 -16.63 9.86 8.45
N ARG A 6 -17.46 10.88 8.18
CA ARG A 6 -16.99 12.28 8.11
C ARG A 6 -16.62 12.87 9.47
N GLN A 7 -17.03 12.25 10.56
CA GLN A 7 -16.71 12.69 11.92
C GLN A 7 -15.59 11.84 12.51
N LYS A 8 -14.73 12.43 13.34
CA LYS A 8 -13.72 11.70 14.11
C LYS A 8 -14.32 11.25 15.46
N ASN A 9 -15.15 10.21 15.43
CA ASN A 9 -15.69 9.57 16.62
C ASN A 9 -15.05 8.17 16.78
N PRO A 10 -14.57 7.77 17.97
CA PRO A 10 -14.05 6.41 18.20
C PRO A 10 -15.05 5.30 17.81
N ILE A 11 -16.36 5.54 17.91
CA ILE A 11 -17.40 4.60 17.44
C ILE A 11 -17.25 4.32 15.94
N ASN A 12 -16.77 5.29 15.16
CA ASN A 12 -16.59 5.12 13.71
C ASN A 12 -15.45 4.16 13.37
N LEU A 13 -14.52 3.91 14.30
CA LEU A 13 -13.53 2.85 14.16
C LEU A 13 -14.20 1.47 14.23
N LEU A 14 -15.17 1.29 15.13
CA LEU A 14 -15.96 0.05 15.20
C LEU A 14 -16.82 -0.12 13.95
N VAL A 15 -17.45 0.95 13.46
CA VAL A 15 -18.20 0.90 12.19
C VAL A 15 -17.28 0.56 11.01
N LEU A 16 -16.05 1.06 11.01
CA LEU A 16 -15.04 0.70 10.00
C LEU A 16 -14.66 -0.79 10.08
N LEU A 17 -14.50 -1.33 11.30
CA LEU A 17 -14.23 -2.75 11.51
C LEU A 17 -15.39 -3.61 11.01
N VAL A 18 -16.63 -3.28 11.39
CA VAL A 18 -17.83 -3.99 10.92
C VAL A 18 -17.91 -3.94 9.39
N LEU A 19 -17.70 -2.77 8.78
CA LEU A 19 -17.66 -2.63 7.33
C LEU A 19 -16.58 -3.52 6.70
N GLY A 20 -15.37 -3.53 7.27
CA GLY A 20 -14.27 -4.36 6.81
C GLY A 20 -14.58 -5.85 6.86
N ILE A 21 -15.13 -6.33 7.98
CA ILE A 21 -15.53 -7.73 8.15
C ILE A 21 -16.56 -8.08 7.07
N VAL A 22 -17.65 -7.31 6.96
CA VAL A 22 -18.75 -7.60 6.04
C VAL A 22 -18.29 -7.67 4.58
N ILE A 23 -17.44 -6.73 4.15
CA ILE A 23 -16.95 -6.68 2.76
C ILE A 23 -15.93 -7.79 2.47
N LYS A 24 -15.20 -8.26 3.48
CA LYS A 24 -14.16 -9.29 3.32
C LYS A 24 -14.59 -10.68 3.79
N LEU A 25 -15.86 -10.90 4.13
CA LEU A 25 -16.39 -12.21 4.52
C LEU A 25 -16.03 -13.35 3.54
N PRO A 26 -16.10 -13.15 2.20
CA PRO A 26 -15.80 -14.24 1.24
C PRO A 26 -14.36 -14.77 1.30
N MET A 27 -13.41 -13.95 1.77
CA MET A 27 -12.03 -14.34 2.00
C MET A 27 -11.90 -15.49 3.01
N PHE A 28 -12.83 -15.56 3.97
CA PHE A 28 -12.87 -16.62 4.98
C PHE A 28 -13.62 -17.87 4.50
N SER A 29 -14.53 -17.75 3.53
CA SER A 29 -15.24 -18.90 2.97
C SER A 29 -14.41 -19.67 1.95
N HIS A 30 -13.49 -19.00 1.26
CA HIS A 30 -12.54 -19.61 0.32
C HIS A 30 -11.10 -19.29 0.71
N PRO A 31 -10.52 -20.00 1.70
CA PRO A 31 -9.16 -19.73 2.14
C PRO A 31 -8.14 -19.95 1.02
N HIS A 32 -7.43 -18.90 0.66
CA HIS A 32 -6.33 -18.97 -0.30
C HIS A 32 -5.02 -19.33 0.41
N VAL A 33 -4.38 -20.41 -0.05
CA VAL A 33 -3.05 -20.79 0.43
C VAL A 33 -2.01 -20.05 -0.41
N PRO A 34 -1.15 -19.22 0.20
CA PRO A 34 -0.09 -18.52 -0.53
C PRO A 34 0.86 -19.51 -1.20
N ALA A 35 1.25 -19.23 -2.43
CA ALA A 35 2.26 -19.99 -3.17
C ALA A 35 3.44 -19.08 -3.52
N MET A 36 4.65 -19.63 -3.45
CA MET A 36 5.89 -18.93 -3.82
C MET A 36 5.92 -18.61 -5.31
N ARG A 37 6.36 -17.41 -5.66
CA ARG A 37 6.43 -16.91 -7.04
C ARG A 37 7.82 -16.38 -7.40
N PRO A 38 8.13 -16.31 -8.71
CA PRO A 38 9.34 -15.65 -9.17
C PRO A 38 9.32 -14.17 -8.77
N GLY A 39 10.25 -13.76 -7.90
CA GLY A 39 10.36 -12.39 -7.37
C GLY A 39 9.98 -12.22 -5.89
N ASP A 40 9.44 -13.27 -5.26
CA ASP A 40 9.28 -13.33 -3.81
C ASP A 40 10.67 -13.43 -3.16
N GLY A 41 10.86 -12.71 -2.06
CA GLY A 41 12.15 -12.66 -1.39
C GLY A 41 12.30 -13.71 -0.29
N VAL A 42 13.55 -13.97 0.10
CA VAL A 42 13.94 -15.01 1.08
C VAL A 42 13.26 -14.82 2.44
N PHE A 43 12.97 -13.59 2.86
CA PHE A 43 12.24 -13.37 4.12
C PHE A 43 10.78 -13.77 4.03
N TYR A 44 10.15 -13.61 2.87
CA TYR A 44 8.78 -14.05 2.68
C TYR A 44 8.70 -15.58 2.72
N GLU A 45 9.66 -16.27 2.08
CA GLU A 45 9.80 -17.72 2.15
C GLU A 45 9.93 -18.22 3.59
N ALA A 46 10.82 -17.60 4.37
CA ALA A 46 11.01 -17.94 5.77
C ALA A 46 9.74 -17.72 6.61
N ILE A 47 8.96 -16.67 6.31
CA ILE A 47 7.67 -16.41 6.97
C ILE A 47 6.67 -17.51 6.64
N LEU A 48 6.57 -17.93 5.37
CA LEU A 48 5.66 -19.01 4.98
C LEU A 48 6.06 -20.33 5.65
N HIS A 49 7.33 -20.72 5.59
CA HIS A 49 7.80 -21.95 6.26
C HIS A 49 7.55 -21.95 7.76
N PHE A 50 7.64 -20.79 8.42
CA PHE A 50 7.32 -20.67 9.84
C PHE A 50 5.81 -20.84 10.12
N LEU A 51 4.95 -20.37 9.20
CA LEU A 51 3.50 -20.40 9.35
C LEU A 51 2.86 -21.70 8.82
N ASP A 52 3.54 -22.43 7.93
CA ASP A 52 3.02 -23.63 7.26
C ASP A 52 2.51 -24.69 8.24
N PRO A 53 3.25 -25.08 9.30
CA PRO A 53 2.77 -26.07 10.27
C PRO A 53 1.48 -25.65 10.98
N LEU A 54 1.33 -24.35 11.26
CA LEU A 54 0.15 -23.79 11.90
C LEU A 54 -1.03 -23.69 10.92
N SER A 55 -0.76 -23.33 9.66
CA SER A 55 -1.78 -23.22 8.63
C SER A 55 -2.42 -24.57 8.27
N ALA A 56 -1.64 -25.65 8.34
CA ALA A 56 -2.15 -27.02 8.15
C ALA A 56 -3.20 -27.40 9.21
N SER A 57 -3.08 -26.88 10.43
CA SER A 57 -4.05 -27.10 11.53
C SER A 57 -5.20 -26.10 11.52
N PHE A 58 -4.97 -24.89 10.98
CA PHE A 58 -5.95 -23.81 10.95
C PHE A 58 -6.00 -23.14 9.56
N PRO A 59 -6.86 -23.61 8.64
CA PRO A 59 -6.95 -23.09 7.27
C PRO A 59 -7.30 -21.60 7.17
N LEU A 60 -7.92 -21.04 8.22
CA LEU A 60 -8.29 -19.62 8.29
C LEU A 60 -7.12 -18.71 8.71
N LEU A 61 -5.92 -19.25 8.96
CA LEU A 61 -4.77 -18.47 9.42
C LEU A 61 -4.38 -17.36 8.43
N TYR A 62 -4.18 -17.71 7.15
CA TYR A 62 -3.75 -16.75 6.13
C TYR A 62 -4.80 -15.67 5.86
N PRO A 63 -6.11 -16.00 5.67
CA PRO A 63 -7.17 -15.00 5.62
C PRO A 63 -7.23 -14.08 6.85
N LEU A 64 -7.06 -14.63 8.05
CA LEU A 64 -7.07 -13.82 9.27
C LEU A 64 -5.90 -12.84 9.31
N LEU A 65 -4.68 -13.30 8.99
CA LEU A 65 -3.49 -12.45 8.96
C LEU A 65 -3.61 -11.35 7.91
N ALA A 66 -4.06 -11.68 6.69
CA ALA A 66 -4.23 -10.69 5.64
C ALA A 66 -5.35 -9.68 5.99
N PHE A 67 -6.45 -10.11 6.62
CA PHE A 67 -7.49 -9.21 7.10
C PHE A 67 -6.96 -8.25 8.17
N VAL A 68 -6.24 -8.77 9.16
CA VAL A 68 -5.64 -7.96 10.24
C VAL A 68 -4.67 -6.92 9.67
N LEU A 69 -3.83 -7.31 8.71
CA LEU A 69 -2.91 -6.40 8.04
C LEU A 69 -3.64 -5.31 7.25
N LEU A 70 -4.62 -5.67 6.41
CA LEU A 70 -5.41 -4.72 5.64
C LEU A 70 -6.17 -3.74 6.55
N PHE A 71 -6.75 -4.24 7.64
CA PHE A 71 -7.43 -3.41 8.61
C PHE A 71 -6.46 -2.47 9.33
N ALA A 72 -5.31 -2.98 9.80
CA ALA A 72 -4.27 -2.16 10.43
C ALA A 72 -3.75 -1.07 9.49
N GLN A 73 -3.50 -1.41 8.21
CA GLN A 73 -3.09 -0.46 7.17
C GLN A 73 -4.17 0.61 6.94
N SER A 74 -5.45 0.24 6.93
CA SER A 74 -6.56 1.20 6.80
C SER A 74 -6.61 2.21 7.95
N VAL A 75 -6.41 1.74 9.19
CA VAL A 75 -6.41 2.56 10.39
C VAL A 75 -5.18 3.45 10.44
N TRP A 76 -4.02 2.93 10.03
CA TRP A 76 -2.78 3.69 9.98
C TRP A 76 -2.84 4.76 8.89
N LEU A 77 -3.28 4.44 7.68
CA LEU A 77 -3.48 5.43 6.61
C LEU A 77 -4.41 6.55 7.07
N ASN A 78 -5.52 6.18 7.71
CA ASN A 78 -6.46 7.15 8.26
C ASN A 78 -5.83 8.05 9.32
N SER A 79 -5.06 7.45 10.23
CA SER A 79 -4.36 8.19 11.28
C SER A 79 -3.30 9.11 10.68
N PHE A 80 -2.56 8.66 9.66
CA PHE A 80 -1.57 9.44 8.93
C PHE A 80 -2.21 10.69 8.28
N VAL A 81 -3.28 10.52 7.50
CA VAL A 81 -3.99 11.64 6.83
C VAL A 81 -4.51 12.66 7.87
N ASN A 82 -4.98 12.18 9.02
CA ASN A 82 -5.50 13.01 10.09
C ASN A 82 -4.39 13.77 10.86
N ILE A 83 -3.29 13.09 11.22
CA ILE A 83 -2.14 13.68 11.92
C ILE A 83 -1.49 14.75 11.05
N GLN A 84 -1.30 14.46 9.76
CA GLN A 84 -0.70 15.38 8.80
C GLN A 84 -1.68 16.47 8.33
N ARG A 85 -2.94 16.46 8.81
CA ARG A 85 -4.00 17.42 8.47
C ARG A 85 -4.15 17.61 6.95
N MET A 86 -4.09 16.50 6.20
CA MET A 86 -4.15 16.57 4.73
C MET A 86 -5.54 16.93 4.21
N MET A 87 -6.57 16.75 5.04
CA MET A 87 -7.95 17.16 4.79
C MET A 87 -8.35 18.29 5.76
N THR A 88 -9.33 19.12 5.40
CA THR A 88 -9.73 20.28 6.24
C THR A 88 -10.29 19.87 7.60
N LYS A 89 -10.86 18.66 7.72
CA LYS A 89 -11.31 18.08 8.99
C LYS A 89 -10.90 16.62 9.08
N SER A 90 -10.64 16.16 10.30
CA SER A 90 -10.32 14.76 10.53
C SER A 90 -11.54 13.87 10.27
N SER A 91 -11.32 12.74 9.60
CA SER A 91 -12.38 11.80 9.22
C SER A 91 -11.86 10.35 9.25
N TYR A 92 -12.74 9.39 8.98
CA TYR A 92 -12.42 7.97 8.77
C TYR A 92 -12.51 7.55 7.28
N LEU A 93 -12.66 8.52 6.38
CA LEU A 93 -12.83 8.28 4.94
C LEU A 93 -11.60 7.65 4.26
N PRO A 94 -10.35 8.02 4.59
CA PRO A 94 -9.16 7.33 4.05
C PRO A 94 -9.13 5.84 4.37
N GLY A 95 -9.45 5.46 5.62
CA GLY A 95 -9.51 4.05 6.00
C GLY A 95 -10.64 3.31 5.29
N MET A 96 -11.83 3.92 5.21
CA MET A 96 -12.96 3.36 4.47
C MET A 96 -12.63 3.17 2.98
N ALA A 97 -12.03 4.17 2.34
CA ALA A 97 -11.62 4.09 0.94
C ALA A 97 -10.60 2.99 0.73
N TYR A 98 -9.62 2.83 1.63
CA TYR A 98 -8.63 1.76 1.54
C TYR A 98 -9.25 0.36 1.60
N LEU A 99 -10.19 0.13 2.52
CA LEU A 99 -10.89 -1.16 2.62
C LEU A 99 -11.78 -1.44 1.41
N LEU A 100 -12.45 -0.42 0.87
CA LEU A 100 -13.23 -0.56 -0.36
C LEU A 100 -12.34 -0.92 -1.55
N LEU A 101 -11.26 -0.15 -1.75
CA LEU A 101 -10.35 -0.33 -2.87
C LEU A 101 -9.69 -1.71 -2.86
N THR A 102 -9.16 -2.13 -1.72
CA THR A 102 -8.53 -3.47 -1.57
C THR A 102 -9.52 -4.63 -1.70
N SER A 103 -10.83 -4.37 -1.69
CA SER A 103 -11.85 -5.40 -1.86
C SER A 103 -12.42 -5.48 -3.27
N LEU A 104 -11.97 -4.62 -4.19
CA LEU A 104 -12.40 -4.64 -5.60
C LEU A 104 -11.83 -5.82 -6.38
N LEU A 105 -10.65 -6.32 -5.99
CA LEU A 105 -10.04 -7.51 -6.56
C LEU A 105 -9.75 -8.56 -5.47
N PRO A 106 -9.90 -9.86 -5.75
CA PRO A 106 -9.73 -10.90 -4.73
C PRO A 106 -8.26 -11.05 -4.33
N GLU A 107 -7.37 -10.91 -5.31
CA GLU A 107 -5.92 -11.02 -5.17
C GLU A 107 -5.32 -10.02 -4.17
N TRP A 108 -5.96 -8.86 -3.97
CA TRP A 108 -5.58 -7.86 -2.99
C TRP A 108 -5.94 -8.23 -1.55
N ASN A 109 -6.68 -9.32 -1.38
CA ASN A 109 -7.05 -9.91 -0.11
C ASN A 109 -6.23 -11.16 0.19
N TYR A 110 -5.25 -11.53 -0.63
CA TYR A 110 -4.38 -12.65 -0.28
C TYR A 110 -3.28 -12.22 0.67
N PHE A 111 -2.82 -13.15 1.51
CA PHE A 111 -1.57 -12.96 2.25
C PHE A 111 -0.42 -13.08 1.25
N SER A 112 0.09 -11.92 0.83
CA SER A 112 1.05 -11.81 -0.26
C SER A 112 2.23 -10.90 0.12
N PRO A 113 3.39 -11.04 -0.54
CA PRO A 113 4.53 -10.17 -0.29
C PRO A 113 4.21 -8.67 -0.50
N PRO A 114 3.48 -8.25 -1.56
CA PRO A 114 3.01 -6.87 -1.71
C PRO A 114 2.23 -6.32 -0.52
N LEU A 115 1.43 -7.15 0.16
CA LEU A 115 0.67 -6.74 1.34
C LEU A 115 1.60 -6.40 2.51
N LEU A 116 2.63 -7.23 2.76
CA LEU A 116 3.61 -6.97 3.82
C LEU A 116 4.44 -5.72 3.53
N VAL A 117 4.91 -5.59 2.29
CA VAL A 117 5.66 -4.42 1.82
C VAL A 117 4.83 -3.15 1.97
N ASN A 118 3.53 -3.19 1.70
CA ASN A 118 2.65 -2.04 1.90
C ASN A 118 2.67 -1.50 3.34
N THR A 119 2.75 -2.36 4.34
CA THR A 119 2.91 -1.95 5.74
C THR A 119 4.20 -1.16 5.94
N ILE A 120 5.31 -1.66 5.37
CA ILE A 120 6.62 -1.01 5.45
C ILE A 120 6.61 0.31 4.70
N LEU A 121 6.02 0.38 3.51
CA LEU A 121 5.92 1.60 2.72
C LEU A 121 5.08 2.68 3.41
N LEU A 122 4.04 2.30 4.14
CA LEU A 122 3.22 3.23 4.94
C LEU A 122 4.01 3.77 6.16
N LEU A 123 4.86 2.94 6.76
CA LEU A 123 5.81 3.35 7.78
C LEU A 123 6.88 4.30 7.21
N VAL A 124 7.47 3.98 6.05
CA VAL A 124 8.43 4.83 5.34
C VAL A 124 7.81 6.18 4.98
N LEU A 125 6.58 6.18 4.47
CA LEU A 125 5.80 7.38 4.19
C LEU A 125 5.64 8.25 5.45
N SER A 126 5.29 7.64 6.58
CA SER A 126 5.15 8.35 7.86
C SER A 126 6.47 8.98 8.31
N TRP A 127 7.59 8.26 8.20
CA TRP A 127 8.92 8.77 8.54
C TRP A 127 9.40 9.87 7.60
N LEU A 128 9.14 9.75 6.29
CA LEU A 128 9.47 10.79 5.30
C LEU A 128 8.79 12.12 5.67
N PHE A 129 7.51 12.10 6.03
CA PHE A 129 6.82 13.30 6.51
C PHE A 129 7.39 13.84 7.81
N ALA A 130 7.78 12.98 8.75
CA ALA A 130 8.39 13.38 10.01
C ALA A 130 9.78 14.02 9.85
N THR A 131 10.44 13.86 8.70
CA THR A 131 11.70 14.56 8.41
C THR A 131 11.49 16.02 8.00
N TYR A 132 10.27 16.43 7.66
CA TYR A 132 9.95 17.81 7.31
C TYR A 132 10.24 18.74 8.50
N ASN A 133 11.07 19.76 8.25
CA ASN A 133 11.47 20.78 9.22
C ASN A 133 12.25 20.26 10.46
N LYS A 134 12.76 19.03 10.44
CA LYS A 134 13.64 18.49 11.49
C LYS A 134 15.10 18.90 11.23
N ALA A 135 15.77 19.49 12.21
CA ALA A 135 17.18 19.89 12.08
C ALA A 135 18.11 18.68 11.87
N ASN A 136 17.97 17.66 12.72
CA ASN A 136 18.72 16.40 12.66
C ASN A 136 17.80 15.25 12.22
N ALA A 137 17.80 14.94 10.92
CA ALA A 137 17.00 13.85 10.36
C ALA A 137 17.83 12.65 9.88
N LYS A 138 19.16 12.69 10.00
CA LYS A 138 20.08 11.64 9.50
C LYS A 138 19.70 10.23 9.95
N GLY A 139 19.41 10.03 11.24
CA GLY A 139 19.00 8.72 11.77
C GLY A 139 17.65 8.25 11.21
N THR A 140 16.67 9.14 11.07
CA THR A 140 15.37 8.81 10.44
C THR A 140 15.55 8.45 8.96
N ILE A 141 16.43 9.14 8.24
CA ILE A 141 16.74 8.87 6.83
C ILE A 141 17.44 7.52 6.66
N PHE A 142 18.40 7.20 7.54
CA PHE A 142 19.02 5.87 7.56
C PHE A 142 17.98 4.77 7.81
N ASN A 143 17.10 4.96 8.81
CA ASN A 143 16.03 4.00 9.12
C ASN A 143 15.05 3.81 7.97
N ILE A 144 14.71 4.88 7.24
CA ILE A 144 13.91 4.80 6.01
C ILE A 144 14.60 3.89 4.99
N GLY A 145 15.91 4.08 4.79
CA GLY A 145 16.70 3.23 3.89
C GLY A 145 16.69 1.78 4.33
N VAL A 146 16.97 1.51 5.62
CA VAL A 146 16.96 0.15 6.18
C VAL A 146 15.60 -0.52 6.00
N ALA A 147 14.50 0.19 6.30
CA ALA A 147 13.16 -0.34 6.13
C ALA A 147 12.88 -0.73 4.67
N LEU A 148 13.31 0.10 3.71
CA LEU A 148 13.18 -0.23 2.29
C LEU A 148 14.08 -1.40 1.86
N GLY A 149 15.29 -1.51 2.42
CA GLY A 149 16.16 -2.67 2.18
C GLY A 149 15.53 -3.97 2.68
N VAL A 150 14.94 -3.96 3.88
CA VAL A 150 14.18 -5.08 4.43
C VAL A 150 12.95 -5.41 3.56
N ALA A 151 12.26 -4.41 3.03
CA ALA A 151 11.17 -4.64 2.08
C ALA A 151 11.65 -5.37 0.81
N GLY A 152 12.89 -5.10 0.36
CA GLY A 152 13.53 -5.80 -0.75
C GLY A 152 13.67 -7.32 -0.52
N PHE A 153 13.88 -7.74 0.73
CA PHE A 153 13.93 -9.15 1.12
C PHE A 153 12.57 -9.83 1.23
N LEU A 154 11.49 -9.06 1.32
CA LEU A 154 10.12 -9.59 1.23
C LEU A 154 9.68 -9.70 -0.22
N PHE A 155 9.93 -8.65 -1.00
CA PHE A 155 9.58 -8.59 -2.41
C PHE A 155 10.58 -7.72 -3.16
N ILE A 156 11.29 -8.29 -4.12
CA ILE A 156 12.44 -7.61 -4.69
C ILE A 156 12.05 -6.36 -5.49
N SER A 157 10.89 -6.35 -6.15
CA SER A 157 10.43 -5.19 -6.91
C SER A 157 10.10 -3.99 -6.00
N SER A 158 10.01 -4.16 -4.68
CA SER A 158 9.88 -3.04 -3.75
C SER A 158 11.08 -2.08 -3.80
N LEU A 159 12.26 -2.54 -4.25
CA LEU A 159 13.43 -1.69 -4.43
C LEU A 159 13.22 -0.58 -5.48
N THR A 160 12.22 -0.68 -6.37
CA THR A 160 11.80 0.41 -7.26
C THR A 160 11.40 1.66 -6.48
N PHE A 161 10.90 1.51 -5.25
CA PHE A 161 10.61 2.64 -4.36
C PHE A 161 11.85 3.38 -3.86
N THR A 162 13.07 2.91 -4.15
CA THR A 162 14.31 3.66 -3.88
C THR A 162 14.27 5.00 -4.60
N LEU A 163 13.87 5.00 -5.88
CA LEU A 163 13.71 6.23 -6.66
C LEU A 163 12.68 7.16 -6.01
N TRP A 164 11.55 6.61 -5.56
CA TRP A 164 10.52 7.37 -4.85
C TRP A 164 11.04 7.99 -3.55
N VAL A 165 11.75 7.23 -2.71
CA VAL A 165 12.32 7.74 -1.45
C VAL A 165 13.30 8.89 -1.71
N LEU A 166 14.17 8.76 -2.71
CA LEU A 166 15.12 9.81 -3.08
C LEU A 166 14.42 11.09 -3.57
N LEU A 167 13.41 10.95 -4.45
CA LEU A 167 12.59 12.07 -4.91
C LEU A 167 11.78 12.68 -3.75
N ALA A 168 11.27 11.86 -2.84
CA ALA A 168 10.55 12.32 -1.66
C ALA A 168 11.44 13.14 -0.72
N LEU A 169 12.71 12.73 -0.53
CA LEU A 169 13.69 13.52 0.21
C LEU A 169 13.97 14.87 -0.47
N ALA A 170 14.10 14.89 -1.80
CA ALA A 170 14.28 16.10 -2.59
C ALA A 170 13.12 17.09 -2.42
N VAL A 171 11.88 16.59 -2.34
CA VAL A 171 10.68 17.42 -2.15
C VAL A 171 10.57 17.90 -0.70
N MET A 172 10.81 17.03 0.28
CA MET A 172 10.61 17.35 1.69
C MET A 172 11.66 18.31 2.23
N ARG A 173 12.93 18.17 1.81
CA ARG A 173 14.07 18.89 2.38
C ARG A 173 14.99 19.44 1.28
N PRO A 174 15.76 20.51 1.55
CA PRO A 174 16.78 20.98 0.63
C PRO A 174 17.78 19.87 0.32
N PHE A 175 18.20 19.78 -0.94
CA PHE A 175 19.12 18.74 -1.39
C PHE A 175 20.45 18.81 -0.63
N ARG A 176 20.82 17.69 -0.02
CA ARG A 176 22.10 17.49 0.68
C ARG A 176 22.62 16.10 0.35
N ILE A 177 23.76 16.04 -0.35
CA ILE A 177 24.33 14.77 -0.80
C ILE A 177 24.59 13.79 0.36
N THR A 178 24.96 14.32 1.53
CA THR A 178 25.18 13.50 2.73
C THR A 178 23.93 12.74 3.17
N GLU A 179 22.75 13.34 3.05
CA GLU A 179 21.49 12.70 3.42
C GLU A 179 21.09 11.61 2.43
N TRP A 180 21.38 11.84 1.14
CA TRP A 180 21.15 10.85 0.08
C TRP A 180 22.06 9.64 0.24
N LEU A 181 23.35 9.87 0.51
CA LEU A 181 24.31 8.80 0.78
C LEU A 181 23.93 8.00 2.04
N ILE A 182 23.46 8.65 3.10
CA ILE A 182 22.97 7.96 4.31
C ILE A 182 21.74 7.10 4.00
N CYS A 183 20.82 7.59 3.17
CA CYS A 183 19.66 6.82 2.73
C CYS A 183 20.08 5.57 1.95
N LEU A 184 20.96 5.73 0.96
CA LEU A 184 21.47 4.63 0.14
C LEU A 184 22.25 3.61 0.99
N LEU A 185 23.07 4.09 1.93
CA LEU A 185 23.78 3.25 2.88
C LEU A 185 22.80 2.47 3.79
N GLY A 186 21.69 3.09 4.18
CA GLY A 186 20.60 2.39 4.87
C GLY A 186 19.98 1.28 4.03
N ILE A 187 19.70 1.53 2.75
CA ILE A 187 19.14 0.54 1.82
C ILE A 187 20.08 -0.64 1.65
N THR A 188 21.39 -0.40 1.51
CA THR A 188 22.38 -1.47 1.31
C THR A 188 22.72 -2.22 2.60
N THR A 189 22.40 -1.68 3.78
CA THR A 189 22.76 -2.29 5.07
C THR A 189 22.16 -3.70 5.26
N PRO A 190 20.86 -3.95 5.03
CA PRO A 190 20.31 -5.31 5.07
C PRO A 190 21.01 -6.27 4.09
N PHE A 191 21.32 -5.81 2.87
CA PHE A 191 22.03 -6.63 1.88
C PHE A 191 23.46 -6.93 2.29
N TYR A 192 24.15 -6.00 2.94
CA TYR A 192 25.49 -6.21 3.47
C TYR A 192 25.52 -7.31 4.54
N PHE A 193 24.60 -7.26 5.51
CA PHE A 193 24.53 -8.30 6.55
C PHE A 193 24.12 -9.66 5.99
N TYR A 194 23.20 -9.68 5.01
CA TYR A 194 22.82 -10.91 4.33
C TYR A 194 23.99 -11.52 3.53
N ALA A 195 24.75 -10.70 2.82
CA ALA A 195 25.96 -11.17 2.13
C ALA A 195 26.97 -11.76 3.11
N MET A 196 27.18 -11.10 4.27
CA MET A 196 28.06 -11.61 5.31
C MET A 196 27.59 -12.97 5.84
N TYR A 197 26.28 -13.14 6.04
CA TYR A 197 25.70 -14.42 6.46
C TYR A 197 25.97 -15.54 5.46
N ILE A 198 25.71 -15.32 4.16
CA ILE A 198 25.97 -16.33 3.12
C ILE A 198 27.46 -16.70 3.04
N VAL A 199 28.36 -15.73 3.13
CA VAL A 199 29.81 -15.98 3.12
C VAL A 199 30.22 -16.88 4.30
N LEU A 200 29.67 -16.61 5.49
CA LEU A 200 29.98 -17.39 6.69
C LEU A 200 29.38 -18.79 6.65
N ASP A 201 28.22 -18.96 6.03
CA ASP A 201 27.54 -20.24 5.87
C ASP A 201 28.19 -21.14 4.79
N GLY A 202 29.12 -20.60 3.99
CA GLY A 202 29.90 -21.34 3.00
C GLY A 202 29.21 -21.57 1.66
N HIS A 203 27.96 -21.13 1.50
CA HIS A 203 27.15 -21.28 0.29
C HIS A 203 27.28 -20.09 -0.69
N TRP A 204 28.48 -19.52 -0.84
CA TRP A 204 28.66 -18.33 -1.68
C TRP A 204 28.28 -18.56 -3.15
N SER A 205 27.16 -17.99 -3.57
CA SER A 205 26.76 -17.90 -4.97
C SER A 205 26.46 -16.44 -5.36
N TRP A 206 27.10 -15.96 -6.43
CA TRP A 206 26.85 -14.61 -6.97
C TRP A 206 25.42 -14.45 -7.52
N GLN A 207 24.75 -15.57 -7.81
CA GLN A 207 23.40 -15.63 -8.35
C GLN A 207 22.34 -15.34 -7.27
N GLU A 208 22.56 -15.75 -6.02
CA GLU A 208 21.67 -15.42 -4.89
C GLU A 208 21.74 -13.95 -4.47
N PHE A 209 22.86 -13.28 -4.76
CA PHE A 209 23.05 -11.87 -4.41
C PHE A 209 22.46 -10.90 -5.45
N LEU A 210 22.41 -11.30 -6.72
CA LEU A 210 21.91 -10.44 -7.79
C LEU A 210 20.38 -10.44 -7.81
N PRO A 211 19.71 -9.30 -7.56
CA PRO A 211 18.27 -9.23 -7.69
C PRO A 211 17.91 -9.46 -9.16
N HIS A 212 17.20 -10.57 -9.43
CA HIS A 212 16.74 -10.87 -10.77
C HIS A 212 15.57 -9.93 -11.08
N ILE A 213 15.88 -8.80 -11.73
CA ILE A 213 14.90 -7.84 -12.21
C ILE A 213 14.68 -8.10 -13.69
N THR A 214 13.53 -8.67 -14.00
CA THR A 214 13.07 -8.85 -15.36
C THR A 214 12.13 -7.70 -15.73
N LEU A 215 12.32 -7.13 -16.91
CA LEU A 215 11.38 -6.17 -17.48
C LEU A 215 10.52 -6.89 -18.50
N GLY A 216 9.21 -6.77 -18.36
CA GLY A 216 8.25 -7.39 -19.25
C GLY A 216 7.00 -6.54 -19.42
N VAL A 217 6.21 -6.85 -20.44
CA VAL A 217 4.86 -6.32 -20.56
C VAL A 217 3.90 -7.30 -19.88
N PRO A 218 3.15 -6.89 -18.85
CA PRO A 218 2.23 -7.79 -18.17
C PRO A 218 1.10 -8.21 -19.11
N SER A 219 0.93 -9.52 -19.32
CA SER A 219 -0.16 -10.09 -20.11
C SER A 219 -1.36 -10.39 -19.21
N LEU A 220 -2.23 -9.39 -19.06
CA LEU A 220 -3.39 -9.46 -18.17
C LEU A 220 -4.61 -9.98 -18.93
N LYS A 221 -5.31 -10.96 -18.37
CA LYS A 221 -6.60 -11.41 -18.91
C LYS A 221 -7.64 -10.30 -18.71
N GLN A 222 -8.04 -9.68 -19.81
CA GLN A 222 -9.06 -8.63 -19.79
C GLN A 222 -10.43 -9.26 -19.49
N SER A 223 -11.11 -8.74 -18.47
CA SER A 223 -12.47 -9.13 -18.12
C SER A 223 -13.34 -7.90 -17.89
N ALA A 224 -14.64 -8.02 -18.12
CA ALA A 224 -15.59 -6.95 -17.81
C ALA A 224 -15.55 -6.55 -16.33
N TRP A 225 -15.27 -7.52 -15.45
CA TRP A 225 -15.05 -7.29 -14.03
C TRP A 225 -13.81 -6.41 -13.80
N LEU A 226 -12.66 -6.76 -14.36
CA LEU A 226 -11.46 -5.93 -14.23
C LEU A 226 -11.71 -4.48 -14.69
N ALA A 227 -12.39 -4.29 -15.83
CA ALA A 227 -12.74 -2.96 -16.33
C ALA A 227 -13.64 -2.18 -15.35
N GLY A 228 -14.66 -2.84 -14.77
CA GLY A 228 -15.51 -2.25 -13.73
C GLY A 228 -14.75 -1.86 -12.47
N SER A 229 -13.83 -2.72 -12.01
CA SER A 229 -12.97 -2.45 -10.86
C SER A 229 -12.06 -1.24 -11.11
N VAL A 230 -11.36 -1.22 -12.25
CA VAL A 230 -10.50 -0.09 -12.64
C VAL A 230 -11.31 1.21 -12.76
N PHE A 231 -12.51 1.16 -13.32
CA PHE A 231 -13.39 2.33 -13.41
C PHE A 231 -13.76 2.88 -12.03
N LEU A 232 -14.14 2.01 -11.09
CA LEU A 232 -14.48 2.37 -9.72
C LEU A 232 -13.28 2.85 -8.89
N ILE A 233 -12.05 2.52 -9.29
CA ILE A 233 -10.83 3.07 -8.69
C ILE A 233 -10.52 4.45 -9.29
N MET A 234 -10.55 4.54 -10.62
CA MET A 234 -10.03 5.69 -11.36
C MET A 234 -10.97 6.91 -11.29
N VAL A 235 -12.29 6.72 -11.44
CA VAL A 235 -13.23 7.86 -11.40
C VAL A 235 -13.14 8.62 -10.06
N PRO A 236 -13.23 7.95 -8.90
CA PRO A 236 -13.15 8.65 -7.63
C PRO A 236 -11.74 9.14 -7.33
N PHE A 237 -10.69 8.48 -7.84
CA PHE A 237 -9.32 8.97 -7.74
C PHE A 237 -9.15 10.30 -8.49
N LEU A 238 -9.62 10.40 -9.74
CA LEU A 238 -9.52 11.61 -10.56
C LEU A 238 -10.33 12.77 -9.98
N VAL A 239 -11.56 12.51 -9.56
CA VAL A 239 -12.40 13.51 -8.88
C VAL A 239 -11.74 13.98 -7.57
N GLY A 240 -11.11 13.07 -6.84
CA GLY A 240 -10.41 13.37 -5.60
C GLY A 240 -9.17 14.22 -5.84
N GLY A 241 -8.42 13.91 -6.90
CA GLY A 241 -7.30 14.70 -7.40
C GLY A 241 -7.72 16.12 -7.78
N TYR A 242 -8.85 16.28 -8.49
CA TYR A 242 -9.42 17.58 -8.82
C TYR A 242 -9.71 18.42 -7.57
N TYR A 243 -10.39 17.84 -6.57
CA TYR A 243 -10.69 18.54 -5.32
C TYR A 243 -9.43 18.91 -4.53
N VAL A 244 -8.44 18.01 -4.47
CA VAL A 244 -7.14 18.32 -3.86
C VAL A 244 -6.52 19.51 -4.56
N GLN A 245 -6.44 19.48 -5.90
CA GLN A 245 -5.84 20.54 -6.72
C GLN A 245 -6.52 21.90 -6.52
N GLU A 246 -7.84 21.94 -6.47
CA GLU A 246 -8.61 23.16 -6.19
C GLU A 246 -8.24 23.76 -4.82
N HIS A 247 -8.04 22.91 -3.81
CA HIS A 247 -7.76 23.34 -2.44
C HIS A 247 -6.25 23.52 -2.16
N LEU A 248 -5.34 23.03 -3.03
CA LEU A 248 -3.89 23.05 -2.80
C LEU A 248 -3.37 24.45 -2.43
N ARG A 249 -3.85 25.51 -3.10
CA ARG A 249 -3.36 26.89 -2.87
C ARG A 249 -3.63 27.41 -1.46
N ARG A 250 -4.67 26.89 -0.80
CA ARG A 250 -5.07 27.26 0.56
C ARG A 250 -4.40 26.40 1.64
N MET A 251 -3.67 25.35 1.25
CA MET A 251 -3.03 24.42 2.18
C MET A 251 -1.64 24.91 2.61
N LEU A 252 -1.25 24.52 3.83
CA LEU A 252 0.11 24.71 4.34
C LEU A 252 1.14 24.02 3.43
N ILE A 253 2.38 24.52 3.44
CA ILE A 253 3.45 24.03 2.55
C ILE A 253 3.75 22.53 2.80
N ASN A 254 3.78 22.09 4.05
CA ASN A 254 3.99 20.69 4.42
C ASN A 254 2.89 19.78 3.84
N VAL A 255 1.63 20.20 3.90
CA VAL A 255 0.49 19.45 3.37
C VAL A 255 0.57 19.36 1.84
N ARG A 256 0.90 20.47 1.15
CA ARG A 256 1.09 20.47 -0.30
C ARG A 256 2.18 19.51 -0.75
N LYS A 257 3.37 19.58 -0.12
CA LYS A 257 4.47 18.64 -0.35
C LYS A 257 4.05 17.20 -0.10
N GLY A 258 3.20 16.99 0.90
CA GLY A 258 2.65 15.69 1.22
C GLY A 258 1.79 15.07 0.12
N TRP A 259 0.89 15.86 -0.47
CA TRP A 259 0.12 15.43 -1.64
C TRP A 259 1.01 15.15 -2.86
N SER A 260 2.04 15.97 -3.09
CA SER A 260 3.05 15.69 -4.13
C SER A 260 3.78 14.38 -3.89
N LEU A 261 4.14 14.08 -2.65
CA LEU A 261 4.82 12.84 -2.28
C LEU A 261 3.94 11.61 -2.51
N LEU A 262 2.64 11.68 -2.19
CA LEU A 262 1.68 10.61 -2.53
C LEU A 262 1.52 10.41 -4.04
N LEU A 263 1.59 11.47 -4.86
CA LEU A 263 1.59 11.33 -6.32
C LEU A 263 2.88 10.69 -6.85
N LEU A 264 4.04 11.07 -6.30
CA LEU A 264 5.30 10.42 -6.63
C LEU A 264 5.33 8.95 -6.19
N TYR A 265 4.71 8.63 -5.05
CA TYR A 265 4.49 7.25 -4.62
C TYR A 265 3.70 6.52 -5.69
N LEU A 266 2.55 7.06 -6.08
CA LEU A 266 1.67 6.44 -7.08
C LEU A 266 2.42 6.19 -8.39
N LEU A 267 3.22 7.15 -8.84
CA LEU A 267 4.04 7.00 -10.04
C LEU A 267 5.00 5.80 -9.91
N ALA A 268 5.72 5.67 -8.80
CA ALA A 268 6.60 4.52 -8.57
C ALA A 268 5.83 3.20 -8.50
N ALA A 269 4.66 3.19 -7.85
CA ALA A 269 3.81 2.00 -7.77
C ALA A 269 3.25 1.57 -9.13
N LEU A 270 2.96 2.52 -10.03
CA LEU A 270 2.51 2.24 -11.40
C LEU A 270 3.62 1.68 -12.30
N LEU A 271 4.89 1.83 -11.91
CA LEU A 271 6.02 1.21 -12.62
C LEU A 271 6.25 -0.25 -12.22
N LEU A 272 5.75 -0.68 -11.05
CA LEU A 272 5.94 -2.05 -10.54
C LEU A 272 5.44 -3.16 -11.46
N PRO A 273 4.31 -3.04 -12.18
CA PRO A 273 3.83 -4.11 -13.05
C PRO A 273 4.80 -4.42 -14.19
N PHE A 274 5.71 -3.50 -14.53
CA PHE A 274 6.76 -3.70 -15.53
C PHE A 274 8.01 -4.37 -14.95
N VAL A 275 8.10 -4.51 -13.62
CA VAL A 275 9.26 -5.03 -12.87
C VAL A 275 8.88 -6.37 -12.25
N ASN A 276 9.45 -7.45 -12.76
CA ASN A 276 9.08 -8.83 -12.43
C ASN A 276 7.60 -9.09 -12.70
N THR A 277 7.27 -9.06 -13.99
CA THR A 277 5.92 -9.30 -14.49
C THR A 277 5.39 -10.63 -14.00
N THR A 278 4.36 -10.58 -13.15
CA THR A 278 3.52 -11.72 -12.82
C THR A 278 2.24 -11.64 -13.64
N GLY A 279 1.59 -12.78 -13.89
CA GLY A 279 0.28 -12.82 -14.55
C GLY A 279 -0.89 -12.35 -13.67
N THR A 280 -0.60 -11.69 -12.53
CA THR A 280 -1.55 -11.34 -11.46
C THR A 280 -1.48 -9.84 -11.14
N PHE A 281 -2.55 -9.31 -10.55
CA PHE A 281 -2.72 -7.92 -10.12
C PHE A 281 -2.20 -7.63 -8.70
N GLU A 282 -1.61 -8.59 -7.99
CA GLU A 282 -1.14 -8.41 -6.61
C GLU A 282 -0.17 -7.24 -6.44
N ASN A 283 0.75 -7.03 -7.39
CA ASN A 283 1.73 -5.94 -7.33
C ASN A 283 1.05 -4.54 -7.30
N TRP A 284 -0.15 -4.42 -7.89
CA TRP A 284 -0.92 -3.17 -7.92
C TRP A 284 -1.49 -2.79 -6.54
N LEU A 285 -1.51 -3.73 -5.59
CA LEU A 285 -1.89 -3.47 -4.21
C LEU A 285 -1.08 -2.32 -3.61
N MET A 286 0.18 -2.15 -4.05
CA MET A 286 1.03 -1.07 -3.54
C MET A 286 0.50 0.32 -3.91
N ALA A 287 -0.15 0.47 -5.07
CA ALA A 287 -0.76 1.72 -5.50
C ALA A 287 -2.01 2.10 -4.68
N MET A 288 -2.60 1.16 -3.92
CA MET A 288 -3.85 1.40 -3.20
C MET A 288 -3.70 2.42 -2.07
N ILE A 289 -2.51 2.58 -1.48
CA ILE A 289 -2.25 3.56 -0.42
C ILE A 289 -2.51 5.00 -0.91
N PRO A 290 -1.80 5.51 -1.94
CA PRO A 290 -2.07 6.86 -2.44
C PRO A 290 -3.46 6.94 -3.09
N MET A 291 -3.91 5.91 -3.82
CA MET A 291 -5.24 5.93 -4.43
C MET A 291 -6.35 6.10 -3.40
N ALA A 292 -6.28 5.40 -2.25
CA ALA A 292 -7.24 5.53 -1.17
C ALA A 292 -7.25 6.94 -0.56
N ALA A 293 -6.08 7.56 -0.39
CA ALA A 293 -5.98 8.92 0.15
C ALA A 293 -6.66 9.96 -0.76
N PHE A 294 -6.47 9.87 -2.07
CA PHE A 294 -7.16 10.73 -3.04
C PHE A 294 -8.65 10.38 -3.17
N HIS A 295 -9.00 9.09 -3.21
CA HIS A 295 -10.38 8.62 -3.27
C HIS A 295 -11.19 9.11 -2.06
N ALA A 296 -10.59 9.21 -0.87
CA ALA A 296 -11.23 9.77 0.32
C ALA A 296 -11.60 11.25 0.15
N CYS A 297 -10.81 12.03 -0.58
CA CYS A 297 -11.11 13.43 -0.90
C CYS A 297 -12.40 13.57 -1.72
N THR A 298 -12.73 12.62 -2.59
CA THR A 298 -14.02 12.60 -3.31
C THR A 298 -15.19 12.50 -2.34
N TYR A 299 -15.14 11.57 -1.40
CA TYR A 299 -16.21 11.43 -0.41
C TYR A 299 -16.34 12.64 0.53
N PHE A 300 -15.24 13.35 0.77
CA PHE A 300 -15.21 14.45 1.71
C PHE A 300 -15.62 15.78 1.08
N TYR A 301 -15.00 16.17 -0.03
CA TYR A 301 -15.17 17.48 -0.67
C TYR A 301 -16.32 17.54 -1.69
N SER A 302 -16.94 16.41 -2.05
CA SER A 302 -18.06 16.42 -2.98
C SER A 302 -19.19 17.35 -2.51
N THR A 303 -19.46 18.36 -3.33
CA THR A 303 -20.52 19.36 -3.15
C THR A 303 -21.90 18.74 -3.40
N TRP A 304 -22.00 17.86 -4.40
CA TRP A 304 -23.21 17.12 -4.74
C TRP A 304 -23.34 15.87 -3.85
N ARG A 305 -23.98 16.02 -2.68
CA ARG A 305 -24.17 14.94 -1.68
C ARG A 305 -24.60 13.58 -2.25
N PRO A 306 -25.56 13.45 -3.19
CA PRO A 306 -25.96 12.14 -3.70
C PRO A 306 -24.83 11.46 -4.49
N PHE A 307 -23.93 12.20 -5.15
CA PHE A 307 -22.82 11.61 -5.91
C PHE A 307 -21.95 10.70 -5.05
N ALA A 308 -21.48 11.21 -3.91
CA ALA A 308 -20.65 10.45 -2.99
C ALA A 308 -21.38 9.20 -2.44
N VAL A 309 -22.69 9.31 -2.17
CA VAL A 309 -23.52 8.21 -1.65
C VAL A 309 -23.72 7.13 -2.72
N ILE A 310 -24.07 7.54 -3.94
CA ILE A 310 -24.27 6.64 -5.07
C ILE A 310 -22.96 5.89 -5.36
N LEU A 311 -21.84 6.61 -5.41
CA LEU A 311 -20.53 6.03 -5.66
C LEU A 311 -20.19 4.96 -4.62
N PHE A 312 -20.36 5.24 -3.33
CA PHE A 312 -20.12 4.26 -2.26
C PHE A 312 -20.98 3.00 -2.41
N TRP A 313 -22.29 3.16 -2.64
CA TRP A 313 -23.20 2.02 -2.74
C TRP A 313 -23.00 1.24 -4.02
N ILE A 314 -22.65 1.88 -5.13
CA ILE A 314 -22.27 1.20 -6.38
C ILE A 314 -20.99 0.38 -6.14
N THR A 315 -19.97 0.96 -5.50
CA THR A 315 -18.75 0.21 -5.17
C THR A 315 -19.05 -0.99 -4.28
N LEU A 316 -19.88 -0.81 -3.25
CA LEU A 316 -20.27 -1.89 -2.35
C LEU A 316 -21.05 -3.00 -3.08
N ALA A 317 -22.05 -2.63 -3.87
CA ALA A 317 -22.86 -3.57 -4.64
C ALA A 317 -22.02 -4.33 -5.68
N TYR A 318 -21.07 -3.63 -6.30
CA TYR A 318 -20.12 -4.22 -7.23
C TYR A 318 -19.19 -5.23 -6.55
N ILE A 319 -18.67 -4.91 -5.36
CA ILE A 319 -17.83 -5.85 -4.60
C ILE A 319 -18.62 -7.12 -4.27
N PHE A 320 -19.85 -6.99 -3.76
CA PHE A 320 -20.66 -8.18 -3.45
C PHE A 320 -21.05 -8.97 -4.69
N SER A 321 -21.43 -8.31 -5.79
CA SER A 321 -21.77 -9.03 -7.02
C SER A 321 -20.54 -9.75 -7.57
N TYR A 322 -19.37 -9.13 -7.54
CA TYR A 322 -18.15 -9.76 -8.00
C TYR A 322 -17.73 -10.94 -7.12
N GLN A 323 -17.86 -10.80 -5.79
CA GLN A 323 -17.47 -11.84 -4.83
C GLN A 323 -18.43 -13.04 -4.78
N TYR A 324 -19.75 -12.83 -4.88
CA TYR A 324 -20.74 -13.91 -4.72
C TYR A 324 -21.31 -14.44 -6.04
N LEU A 325 -21.36 -13.62 -7.11
CA LEU A 325 -21.95 -13.99 -8.41
C LEU A 325 -20.90 -14.04 -9.53
N GLY A 326 -19.82 -13.28 -9.39
CA GLY A 326 -18.70 -13.26 -10.32
C GLY A 326 -17.68 -14.38 -10.05
N PRO A 327 -16.56 -14.41 -10.79
CA PRO A 327 -15.46 -15.34 -10.56
C PRO A 327 -14.61 -14.94 -9.33
N GLY A 328 -15.22 -14.27 -8.35
CA GLY A 328 -14.54 -13.47 -7.34
C GLY A 328 -13.74 -14.26 -6.32
N TRP A 329 -13.86 -15.57 -6.25
CA TRP A 329 -13.06 -16.46 -5.40
C TRP A 329 -13.00 -17.86 -6.02
#